data_AF-A0A940M6P2-F1
#
_entry.id   AF-A0A940M6P2-F1
#
_cell.length_a   1.000
_cell.length_b   1.000
_cell.length_c   1.000
_cell.angle_alpha   90.00
_cell.angle_beta   90.00
_cell.angle_gamma   90.00
#
_symmetry.space_group_name_H-M   'P 1'
#
loop_
_entity.id
_entity.type
_entity.pdbx_description
1 polymer ?
#
loop_
_entity_poly.entity_id
_entity_poly.type
_entity_poly.pdbx_seq_one_letter_code
_entity_poly.pdbx_strand_id
1 'polypeptide(L)'
;MHPISFRRAALALAVLTSLAACDRGTAPATTQTEPPKAEAAAAPVSGIDLAGMDTSTAAGDDFNAYANGTWLKTTEIPADRASTGVFYTVFEKSEKRLAELVQSLQKQNPAAGTDPRRIADYYAAYMDEAGIESRGLAPLQARLDAVEAIADRAALSRDLGGALRADVDPINATNFHTENLFGLFVAQGLEDPSKNVGYL
;
A
#
# COMPACT_ATOMS: atom_id res chain seq x y z
N MET A 1 -49.28 20.20 -5.39
CA MET A 1 -49.57 20.02 -6.83
C MET A 1 -48.78 18.83 -7.34
N HIS A 2 -49.42 17.65 -7.34
CA HIS A 2 -49.09 16.51 -8.23
C HIS A 2 -49.69 16.82 -9.64
N PRO A 3 -49.47 16.04 -10.71
CA PRO A 3 -48.33 15.20 -11.10
C PRO A 3 -47.94 15.33 -12.61
N ILE A 4 -46.82 14.71 -12.96
CA ILE A 4 -46.53 13.84 -14.12
C ILE A 4 -47.54 13.86 -15.30
N SER A 5 -47.04 14.12 -16.52
CA SER A 5 -47.69 13.74 -17.79
C SER A 5 -46.84 12.73 -18.56
N PHE A 6 -47.53 11.75 -19.13
CA PHE A 6 -47.06 10.51 -19.72
C PHE A 6 -47.42 10.46 -21.22
N ARG A 7 -46.70 9.61 -21.98
CA ARG A 7 -46.98 9.09 -23.35
C ARG A 7 -46.45 9.98 -24.50
N ARG A 8 -45.84 9.42 -25.55
CA ARG A 8 -46.26 8.27 -26.35
C ARG A 8 -45.08 7.51 -26.98
N ALA A 9 -45.23 6.19 -27.03
CA ALA A 9 -44.45 5.27 -27.86
C ALA A 9 -45.02 5.18 -29.29
N ALA A 10 -44.16 4.96 -30.29
CA ALA A 10 -44.36 4.17 -31.51
C ALA A 10 -43.06 4.28 -32.35
N LEU A 11 -42.25 3.24 -32.54
CA LEU A 11 -42.40 2.04 -33.38
C LEU A 11 -42.08 2.30 -34.87
N ALA A 12 -41.22 1.40 -35.42
CA ALA A 12 -41.08 1.02 -36.84
C ALA A 12 -40.34 2.01 -37.78
N LEU A 13 -39.58 1.62 -38.83
CA LEU A 13 -39.22 0.35 -39.49
C LEU A 13 -38.25 0.67 -40.67
N ALA A 14 -37.50 -0.34 -41.15
CA ALA A 14 -36.88 -0.49 -42.48
C ALA A 14 -35.60 0.33 -42.77
N VAL A 15 -34.40 -0.25 -42.95
CA VAL A 15 -33.91 -1.24 -43.94
C VAL A 15 -34.14 -0.80 -45.39
N LEU A 16 -33.07 -0.44 -46.13
CA LEU A 16 -32.68 -1.07 -47.39
C LEU A 16 -31.46 -0.39 -48.03
N THR A 17 -30.52 -1.27 -48.36
CA THR A 17 -29.36 -1.16 -49.24
C THR A 17 -29.65 -0.59 -50.64
N SER A 18 -28.69 0.14 -51.20
CA SER A 18 -28.47 0.15 -52.65
C SER A 18 -26.99 0.31 -53.00
N LEU A 19 -26.56 -0.60 -53.86
CA LEU A 19 -25.21 -0.86 -54.34
C LEU A 19 -24.94 -0.05 -55.62
N ALA A 20 -23.64 0.23 -55.83
CA ALA A 20 -22.96 0.35 -57.13
C ALA A 20 -23.18 1.60 -58.00
N ALA A 21 -22.09 2.38 -58.13
CA ALA A 21 -21.62 2.85 -59.42
C ALA A 21 -20.08 2.82 -59.42
N CYS A 22 -19.52 1.87 -60.17
CA CYS A 22 -18.12 1.89 -60.57
C CYS A 22 -17.95 2.95 -61.65
N ASP A 23 -17.02 3.87 -61.46
CA ASP A 23 -16.48 4.63 -62.58
C ASP A 23 -14.96 4.40 -62.65
N ARG A 24 -14.49 4.02 -63.84
CA ARG A 24 -13.11 3.61 -64.11
C ARG A 24 -12.29 4.86 -64.43
N GLY A 25 -11.70 5.47 -63.41
CA GLY A 25 -10.66 6.48 -63.54
C GLY A 25 -9.27 5.89 -63.35
N THR A 26 -8.43 5.93 -64.39
CA THR A 26 -7.02 5.53 -64.36
C THR A 26 -6.23 6.49 -63.47
N ALA A 27 -5.84 6.05 -62.27
CA ALA A 27 -4.96 6.80 -61.37
C ALA A 27 -3.50 6.29 -61.46
N PRO A 28 -2.49 7.17 -61.39
CA PRO A 28 -1.09 6.82 -61.57
C PRO A 28 -0.56 5.97 -60.40
N ALA A 29 0.33 5.03 -60.73
CA ALA A 29 0.97 4.13 -59.79
C ALA A 29 1.77 4.91 -58.72
N THR A 30 1.27 4.87 -57.48
CA THR A 30 2.04 5.26 -56.30
C THR A 30 2.91 4.07 -55.90
N THR A 31 4.21 4.32 -55.81
CA THR A 31 5.21 3.40 -55.27
C THR A 31 4.76 2.98 -53.87
N GLN A 32 4.42 1.70 -53.69
CA GLN A 32 4.13 1.13 -52.38
C GLN A 32 5.45 1.08 -51.61
N THR A 33 5.64 2.01 -50.68
CA THR A 33 6.64 1.87 -49.62
C THR A 33 6.22 0.67 -48.77
N GLU A 34 7.05 -0.37 -48.78
CA GLU A 34 6.89 -1.55 -47.93
C GLU A 34 6.78 -1.08 -46.47
N PRO A 35 5.72 -1.48 -45.73
CA PRO A 35 5.60 -1.11 -44.33
C PRO A 35 6.82 -1.66 -43.58
N PRO A 36 7.42 -0.88 -42.67
CA PRO A 36 8.55 -1.38 -41.89
C PRO A 36 8.10 -2.67 -41.21
N LYS A 37 8.85 -3.75 -41.46
CA LYS A 37 8.72 -5.01 -40.75
C LYS A 37 8.70 -4.67 -39.26
N ALA A 38 7.54 -4.74 -38.64
CA ALA A 38 7.42 -4.60 -37.21
C ALA A 38 8.38 -5.62 -36.61
N GLU A 39 9.43 -5.14 -35.95
CA GLU A 39 10.14 -5.95 -34.98
C GLU A 39 9.05 -6.52 -34.09
N ALA A 40 8.93 -7.86 -34.12
CA ALA A 40 7.99 -8.54 -33.28
C ALA A 40 8.28 -8.07 -31.85
N ALA A 41 7.38 -7.24 -31.32
CA ALA A 41 7.41 -6.88 -29.92
C ALA A 41 7.60 -8.19 -29.17
N ALA A 42 8.61 -8.25 -28.29
CA ALA A 42 8.80 -9.40 -27.42
C ALA A 42 7.42 -9.78 -26.87
N ALA A 43 7.04 -11.07 -27.04
CA ALA A 43 5.74 -11.55 -26.62
C ALA A 43 5.47 -11.04 -25.19
N PRO A 44 4.26 -10.55 -24.89
CA PRO A 44 3.97 -10.00 -23.57
C PRO A 44 4.34 -11.05 -22.53
N VAL A 45 5.25 -10.68 -21.63
CA VAL A 45 5.56 -11.51 -20.47
C VAL A 45 4.27 -11.59 -19.68
N SER A 46 3.75 -12.80 -19.46
CA SER A 46 2.45 -13.03 -18.84
C SER A 46 2.36 -12.48 -17.40
N GLY A 47 3.49 -12.10 -16.80
CA GLY A 47 3.60 -11.70 -15.40
C GLY A 47 3.52 -12.88 -14.43
N ILE A 48 3.47 -14.11 -14.94
CA ILE A 48 3.39 -15.33 -14.14
C ILE A 48 4.78 -15.92 -13.97
N ASP A 49 5.15 -16.19 -12.72
CA ASP A 49 6.36 -16.94 -12.39
C ASP A 49 6.14 -18.43 -12.64
N LEU A 50 6.49 -18.88 -13.84
CA LEU A 50 6.41 -20.29 -14.22
C LEU A 50 7.44 -21.16 -13.48
N ALA A 51 8.51 -20.58 -12.94
CA ALA A 51 9.53 -21.33 -12.21
C ALA A 51 9.08 -21.68 -10.79
N GLY A 52 8.24 -20.84 -10.18
CA GLY A 52 7.62 -21.09 -8.87
C GLY A 52 6.54 -22.19 -8.87
N MET A 53 6.02 -22.55 -10.05
CA MET A 53 4.96 -23.55 -10.21
C MET A 53 5.46 -24.98 -10.01
N ASP A 54 4.57 -25.85 -9.53
CA ASP A 54 4.76 -27.30 -9.51
C ASP A 54 3.67 -27.98 -10.34
N THR A 55 3.95 -28.18 -11.63
CA THR A 55 2.99 -28.78 -12.57
C THR A 55 2.82 -30.30 -12.39
N SER A 56 3.48 -30.92 -11.40
CA SER A 56 3.21 -32.31 -11.03
C SER A 56 1.91 -32.47 -10.24
N THR A 57 1.45 -31.39 -9.59
CA THR A 57 0.13 -31.33 -8.96
C THR A 57 -0.89 -30.87 -9.99
N ALA A 58 -2.01 -31.58 -10.16
CA ALA A 58 -3.06 -31.11 -11.04
C ALA A 58 -3.71 -29.84 -10.46
N ALA A 59 -3.87 -28.80 -11.28
CA ALA A 59 -4.41 -27.51 -10.86
C ALA A 59 -5.82 -27.58 -10.24
N GLY A 60 -6.61 -28.60 -10.62
CA GLY A 60 -7.96 -28.83 -10.08
C GLY A 60 -7.99 -29.49 -8.70
N ASP A 61 -6.89 -30.13 -8.28
CA ASP A 61 -6.80 -30.84 -6.99
C ASP A 61 -6.32 -29.88 -5.90
N ASP A 62 -5.23 -29.15 -6.16
CA ASP A 62 -4.73 -28.08 -5.29
C ASP A 62 -4.06 -27.01 -6.16
N PHE A 63 -4.78 -25.91 -6.37
CA PHE A 63 -4.28 -24.81 -7.19
C PHE A 63 -3.10 -24.07 -6.55
N ASN A 64 -3.02 -24.02 -5.22
CA ASN A 64 -1.91 -23.36 -4.53
C ASN A 64 -0.62 -24.17 -4.68
N ALA A 65 -0.70 -25.50 -4.51
CA ALA A 65 0.43 -26.38 -4.77
C ALA A 65 0.84 -26.34 -6.26
N TYR A 66 -0.11 -26.32 -7.19
CA TYR A 66 0.20 -26.16 -8.61
C TYR A 66 0.90 -24.83 -8.94
N ALA A 67 0.38 -23.71 -8.43
CA ALA A 67 0.88 -22.37 -8.75
C ALA A 67 2.17 -21.99 -8.01
N ASN A 68 2.34 -22.43 -6.76
CA ASN A 68 3.42 -22.00 -5.87
C ASN A 68 4.29 -23.14 -5.33
N GLY A 69 4.05 -24.39 -5.75
CA GLY A 69 4.62 -25.57 -5.09
C GLY A 69 6.14 -25.64 -5.11
N THR A 70 6.80 -25.20 -6.18
CA THR A 70 8.26 -25.15 -6.24
C THR A 70 8.79 -24.06 -5.32
N TRP A 71 8.16 -22.88 -5.31
CA TRP A 71 8.52 -21.78 -4.40
C TRP A 71 8.38 -22.19 -2.93
N LEU A 72 7.27 -22.85 -2.57
CA LEU A 72 7.02 -23.32 -1.20
C LEU A 72 8.05 -24.34 -0.71
N LYS A 73 8.58 -25.18 -1.61
CA LYS A 73 9.59 -26.21 -1.27
C LYS A 73 10.99 -25.65 -1.12
N THR A 74 11.30 -24.54 -1.78
CA THR A 74 12.67 -24.04 -1.95
C THR A 74 12.94 -22.73 -1.24
N THR A 75 11.90 -21.98 -0.90
CA THR A 75 12.06 -20.68 -0.24
C THR A 75 12.36 -20.86 1.24
N GLU A 76 13.46 -20.27 1.68
CA GLU A 76 13.82 -20.17 3.09
C GLU A 76 13.24 -18.88 3.69
N ILE A 77 12.69 -19.00 4.90
CA ILE A 77 12.31 -17.83 5.69
C ILE A 77 13.61 -17.24 6.27
N PRO A 78 13.92 -15.96 6.03
CA PRO A 78 15.10 -15.32 6.64
C PRO A 78 15.10 -15.44 8.16
N ALA A 79 16.28 -15.58 8.77
CA ALA A 79 16.41 -15.86 10.20
C ALA A 79 15.86 -14.75 11.12
N ASP A 80 15.75 -13.52 10.61
CA ASP A 80 15.20 -12.34 11.28
C ASP A 80 13.70 -12.13 10.98
N ARG A 81 13.04 -13.12 10.38
CA ARG A 81 11.63 -13.07 9.97
C ARG A 81 10.87 -14.31 10.45
N ALA A 82 9.60 -14.09 10.77
CA ALA A 82 8.67 -15.18 11.07
C ALA A 82 7.99 -15.74 9.80
N SER A 83 8.01 -15.00 8.70
CA SER A 83 7.41 -15.39 7.41
C SER A 83 8.08 -14.66 6.24
N THR A 84 7.87 -15.18 5.03
CA THR A 84 8.34 -14.56 3.78
C THR A 84 7.30 -14.74 2.66
N GLY A 85 7.43 -13.98 1.59
CA GLY A 85 6.50 -13.98 0.47
C GLY A 85 6.65 -12.75 -0.41
N VAL A 86 5.78 -12.62 -1.42
CA VAL A 86 5.84 -11.50 -2.38
C VAL A 86 5.72 -10.13 -1.71
N PHE A 87 4.88 -10.02 -0.67
CA PHE A 87 4.73 -8.76 0.08
C PHE A 87 6.02 -8.38 0.82
N TYR A 88 6.74 -9.36 1.35
CA TYR A 88 8.05 -9.13 1.97
C TYR A 88 9.06 -8.63 0.93
N THR A 89 9.13 -9.24 -0.24
CA THR A 89 10.01 -8.78 -1.33
C THR A 89 9.70 -7.35 -1.79
N VAL A 90 8.42 -6.99 -1.88
CA VAL A 90 8.00 -5.61 -2.21
C VAL A 90 8.36 -4.64 -1.08
N PHE A 91 8.19 -5.07 0.16
CA PHE A 91 8.56 -4.31 1.36
C PHE A 91 10.06 -4.01 1.39
N GLU A 92 10.93 -5.03 1.26
CA GLU A 92 12.39 -4.85 1.24
C GLU A 92 12.85 -3.89 0.13
N LYS A 93 12.27 -4.02 -1.06
CA LYS A 93 12.56 -3.13 -2.18
C LYS A 93 12.17 -1.68 -1.89
N SER A 94 11.04 -1.49 -1.20
CA SER A 94 10.54 -0.17 -0.82
C SER A 94 11.37 0.43 0.31
N GLU A 95 11.72 -0.36 1.33
CA GLU A 95 12.60 0.06 2.43
C GLU A 95 13.98 0.49 1.92
N LYS A 96 14.60 -0.30 1.04
CA LYS A 96 15.90 0.05 0.45
C LYS A 96 15.86 1.40 -0.27
N ARG A 97 14.83 1.62 -1.10
CA ARG A 97 14.66 2.88 -1.83
C ARG A 97 14.40 4.06 -0.90
N LEU A 98 13.62 3.84 0.17
CA LEU A 98 13.36 4.86 1.17
C LEU A 98 14.64 5.23 1.93
N ALA A 99 15.44 4.24 2.34
CA ALA A 99 16.73 4.46 2.97
C ALA A 99 17.68 5.26 2.06
N GLU A 100 17.78 4.89 0.78
CA GLU A 100 18.57 5.63 -0.22
C GLU A 100 18.09 7.09 -0.37
N LEU A 101 16.78 7.32 -0.38
CA LEU A 101 16.20 8.67 -0.45
C LEU A 101 16.57 9.49 0.80
N VAL A 102 16.41 8.93 2.00
CA VAL A 102 16.70 9.64 3.25
C VAL A 102 18.19 9.93 3.38
N GLN A 103 19.06 8.99 3.01
CA GLN A 103 20.51 9.21 2.96
C GLN A 103 20.90 10.29 1.94
N SER A 104 20.20 10.37 0.81
CA SER A 104 20.37 11.46 -0.16
C SER A 104 19.95 12.81 0.43
N LEU A 105 18.81 12.87 1.15
CA LEU A 105 18.37 14.09 1.83
C LEU A 105 19.40 14.57 2.86
N GLN A 106 19.98 13.66 3.65
CA GLN A 106 21.03 14.01 4.61
C GLN A 106 22.23 14.70 3.93
N LYS A 107 22.67 14.19 2.77
CA LYS A 107 23.78 14.77 2.00
C LYS A 107 23.47 16.18 1.47
N GLN A 108 22.19 16.47 1.21
CA GLN A 108 21.74 17.78 0.73
C GLN A 108 21.72 18.84 1.85
N ASN A 109 21.86 18.43 3.11
CA ASN A 109 21.83 19.28 4.30
C ASN A 109 20.66 20.30 4.28
N PRO A 110 19.40 19.83 4.37
CA PRO A 110 18.25 20.68 4.24
C PRO A 110 18.18 21.70 5.38
N ALA A 111 17.53 22.84 5.10
CA ALA A 111 17.41 23.93 6.07
C ALA A 111 16.68 23.48 7.36
N ALA A 112 17.13 23.99 8.50
CA ALA A 112 16.50 23.75 9.79
C ALA A 112 15.00 24.12 9.78
N GLY A 113 14.20 23.31 10.49
CA GLY A 113 12.75 23.51 10.60
C GLY A 113 11.90 22.99 9.43
N THR A 114 12.53 22.53 8.34
CA THR A 114 11.83 21.93 7.19
C THR A 114 11.55 20.44 7.39
N ASP A 115 10.53 19.90 6.72
CA ASP A 115 10.22 18.47 6.79
C ASP A 115 11.37 17.57 6.30
N PRO A 116 12.08 17.88 5.19
CA PRO A 116 13.26 17.12 4.80
C PRO A 116 14.34 17.08 5.88
N ARG A 117 14.53 18.19 6.61
CA ARG A 117 15.48 18.22 7.73
C ARG A 117 15.01 17.35 8.90
N ARG A 118 13.72 17.41 9.26
CA ARG A 118 13.15 16.55 10.32
C ARG A 118 13.31 15.06 9.99
N ILE A 119 13.04 14.67 8.75
CA ILE A 119 13.22 13.28 8.28
C ILE A 119 14.69 12.86 8.37
N ALA A 120 15.61 13.72 7.89
CA ALA A 120 17.04 13.46 7.92
C ALA A 120 17.59 13.31 9.35
N ASP A 121 17.19 14.22 10.25
CA ASP A 121 17.60 14.20 11.66
C ASP A 121 17.01 13.00 12.41
N TYR A 122 15.74 12.67 12.15
CA TYR A 122 15.10 11.50 12.77
C TYR A 122 15.80 10.20 12.39
N TYR A 123 16.10 10.01 11.11
CA TYR A 123 16.84 8.84 10.64
C TYR A 123 18.27 8.80 11.22
N ALA A 124 18.96 9.94 11.28
CA ALA A 124 20.29 10.02 11.91
C ALA A 124 20.24 9.62 13.39
N ALA A 125 19.24 10.11 14.13
CA ALA A 125 19.07 9.79 15.54
C ALA A 125 18.76 8.30 15.77
N TYR A 126 17.99 7.68 14.88
CA TYR A 126 17.68 6.25 14.94
C TYR A 126 18.90 5.37 14.63
N MET A 127 19.73 5.77 13.66
CA MET A 127 20.93 5.03 13.26
C MET A 127 22.13 5.22 14.22
N ASP A 128 22.06 6.16 15.17
CA ASP A 128 23.11 6.45 16.15
C ASP A 128 23.09 5.45 17.32
N GLU A 129 23.38 4.18 17.04
CA GLU A 129 23.42 3.10 18.04
C GLU A 129 24.39 3.44 19.18
N ALA A 130 25.60 3.93 18.87
CA ALA A 130 26.58 4.27 19.89
C ALA A 130 26.06 5.36 20.85
N GLY A 131 25.39 6.39 20.32
CA GLY A 131 24.75 7.40 21.15
C GLY A 131 23.60 6.83 21.97
N ILE A 132 22.76 5.98 21.40
CA ILE A 132 21.66 5.29 22.10
C ILE A 132 22.22 4.48 23.29
N GLU A 133 23.21 3.62 23.04
CA GLU A 133 23.85 2.78 24.06
C GLU A 133 24.52 3.62 25.16
N SER A 134 25.20 4.71 24.78
CA SER A 134 25.85 5.60 25.76
C SER A 134 24.86 6.30 26.70
N ARG A 135 23.64 6.59 26.22
CA ARG A 135 22.58 7.25 26.99
C ARG A 135 21.82 6.27 27.88
N GLY A 136 21.78 4.99 27.51
CA GLY A 136 21.07 3.94 28.25
C GLY A 136 19.63 4.35 28.59
N LEU A 137 19.24 4.17 29.85
CA LEU A 137 17.88 4.49 30.33
C LEU A 137 17.68 5.95 30.74
N ALA A 138 18.71 6.80 30.68
CA ALA A 138 18.60 8.17 31.16
C ALA A 138 17.43 8.97 30.54
N PRO A 139 17.12 8.84 29.22
CA PRO A 139 15.96 9.51 28.63
C PRO A 139 14.59 9.06 29.18
N LEU A 140 14.51 7.88 29.79
CA LEU A 140 13.26 7.34 30.35
C LEU A 140 13.05 7.72 31.82
N GLN A 141 14.08 8.21 32.51
CA GLN A 141 14.04 8.42 33.97
C GLN A 141 12.88 9.33 34.39
N ALA A 142 12.65 10.45 33.69
CA ALA A 142 11.56 11.37 34.02
C ALA A 142 10.18 10.69 33.94
N ARG A 143 9.98 9.74 33.01
CA ARG A 143 8.75 8.96 32.92
C ARG A 143 8.64 7.96 34.07
N LEU A 144 9.74 7.29 34.42
CA LEU A 144 9.80 6.35 35.54
C LEU A 144 9.52 7.04 36.87
N ASP A 145 10.14 8.21 37.12
CA ASP A 145 9.91 9.03 38.32
C ASP A 145 8.43 9.47 38.42
N ALA A 146 7.83 9.84 37.28
CA ALA A 146 6.41 10.19 37.23
C ALA A 146 5.49 9.00 37.59
N VAL A 147 5.84 7.77 37.17
CA VAL A 147 5.11 6.56 37.58
C VAL A 147 5.29 6.30 39.07
N GLU A 148 6.52 6.41 39.60
CA GLU A 148 6.82 6.16 41.01
C GLU A 148 6.09 7.14 41.94
N ALA A 149 5.86 8.38 41.49
CA ALA A 149 5.13 9.40 42.22
C ALA A 149 3.60 9.18 42.30
N ILE A 150 3.05 8.15 41.63
CA ILE A 150 1.61 7.85 41.66
C ILE A 150 1.22 7.32 43.04
N ALA A 151 0.60 8.20 43.84
CA ALA A 151 0.24 7.88 45.23
C ALA A 151 -1.20 7.36 45.42
N ASP A 152 -2.08 7.58 44.45
CA ASP A 152 -3.50 7.23 44.57
C ASP A 152 -4.16 6.93 43.21
N ARG A 153 -5.42 6.48 43.28
CA ARG A 153 -6.21 6.13 42.09
C ARG A 153 -6.49 7.32 41.17
N ALA A 154 -6.60 8.53 41.71
CA ALA A 154 -6.84 9.72 40.91
C ALA A 154 -5.56 10.11 40.14
N ALA A 155 -4.39 10.03 40.78
CA ALA A 155 -3.09 10.20 40.13
C ALA A 155 -2.87 9.14 39.04
N LEU A 156 -3.20 7.87 39.32
CA LEU A 156 -3.12 6.79 38.33
C LEU A 156 -4.03 7.06 37.12
N SER A 157 -5.28 7.46 37.36
CA SER A 157 -6.24 7.79 36.31
C SER A 157 -5.75 8.95 35.42
N ARG A 158 -5.13 9.97 36.02
CA ARG A 158 -4.51 11.08 35.26
C ARG A 158 -3.31 10.62 34.45
N ASP A 159 -2.44 9.78 35.01
CA ASP A 159 -1.27 9.26 34.30
C ASP A 159 -1.68 8.43 33.07
N LEU A 160 -2.61 7.50 33.24
CA LEU A 160 -3.15 6.68 32.15
C LEU A 160 -3.83 7.53 31.08
N GLY A 161 -4.63 8.52 31.49
CA GLY A 161 -5.29 9.44 30.54
C GLY A 161 -4.30 10.35 29.80
N GLY A 162 -3.23 10.79 30.46
CA GLY A 162 -2.18 11.61 29.85
C GLY A 162 -1.26 10.83 28.90
N ALA A 163 -1.15 9.51 29.08
CA ALA A 163 -0.40 8.63 28.20
C ALA A 163 -1.22 8.11 27.00
N LEU A 164 -2.55 8.28 27.02
CA LEU A 164 -3.44 7.81 25.96
C LEU A 164 -3.06 8.41 24.60
N ARG A 165 -3.00 7.56 23.57
CA ARG A 165 -2.68 7.96 22.20
C ARG A 165 -3.67 7.38 21.22
N ALA A 166 -3.93 8.14 20.15
CA ALA A 166 -4.68 7.66 19.00
C ALA A 166 -3.80 6.75 18.13
N ASP A 167 -3.49 5.55 18.62
CA ASP A 167 -2.46 4.65 18.08
C ASP A 167 -2.99 3.28 17.62
N VAL A 168 -4.29 3.01 17.81
CA VAL A 168 -4.97 1.82 17.27
C VAL A 168 -5.88 2.21 16.10
N ASP A 169 -6.04 1.29 15.15
CA ASP A 169 -6.90 1.43 13.98
C ASP A 169 -7.50 0.07 13.59
N PRO A 170 -8.47 -0.42 14.38
CA PRO A 170 -9.03 -1.76 14.25
C PRO A 170 -9.83 -1.96 12.94
N ILE A 171 -10.40 -0.88 12.39
CA ILE A 171 -11.30 -0.97 11.23
C ILE A 171 -10.56 -0.76 9.91
N ASN A 172 -9.65 0.21 9.83
CA ASN A 172 -9.02 0.53 8.54
C ASN A 172 -7.70 -0.20 8.34
N ALA A 173 -6.87 -0.30 9.39
CA ALA A 173 -5.55 -0.91 9.31
C ALA A 173 -5.45 -2.27 10.00
N THR A 174 -6.52 -2.74 10.66
CA THR A 174 -6.50 -3.98 11.47
C THR A 174 -5.39 -3.91 12.54
N ASN A 175 -5.06 -2.69 13.01
CA ASN A 175 -4.09 -2.49 14.07
C ASN A 175 -4.79 -2.42 15.43
N PHE A 176 -4.65 -3.49 16.20
CA PHE A 176 -5.24 -3.60 17.54
C PHE A 176 -4.21 -3.42 18.66
N HIS A 177 -2.99 -2.98 18.32
CA HIS A 177 -1.87 -2.97 19.26
C HIS A 177 -1.54 -1.55 19.70
N THR A 178 -1.40 -1.39 21.01
CA THR A 178 -0.86 -0.20 21.66
C THR A 178 0.12 -0.63 22.75
N GLU A 179 1.12 0.19 23.02
CA GLU A 179 2.02 0.05 24.17
C GLU A 179 1.37 0.60 25.46
N ASN A 180 0.19 1.22 25.36
CA ASN A 180 -0.56 1.77 26.48
C ASN A 180 -1.61 0.77 26.99
N LEU A 181 -2.14 1.01 28.19
CA LEU A 181 -3.20 0.18 28.75
C LEU A 181 -4.51 0.24 27.94
N PHE A 182 -4.77 1.39 27.33
CA PHE A 182 -5.92 1.62 26.45
C PHE A 182 -5.41 2.23 25.15
N GLY A 183 -5.89 1.72 24.01
CA GLY A 183 -5.67 2.35 22.71
C GLY A 183 -6.83 3.27 22.42
N LEU A 184 -6.59 4.40 21.74
CA LEU A 184 -7.66 5.24 21.22
C LEU A 184 -7.73 5.10 19.70
N PHE A 185 -8.92 4.82 19.19
CA PHE A 185 -9.22 4.92 17.77
C PHE A 185 -10.18 6.07 17.55
N VAL A 186 -9.85 7.01 16.65
CA VAL A 186 -10.73 8.12 16.28
C VAL A 186 -11.17 7.96 14.85
N ALA A 187 -12.46 7.74 14.65
CA ALA A 187 -13.03 7.53 13.32
C ALA A 187 -14.46 8.05 13.23
N GLN A 188 -15.04 8.00 12.03
CA GLN A 188 -16.44 8.32 11.82
C GLN A 188 -17.34 7.46 12.71
N GLY A 189 -18.37 8.09 13.27
CA GLY A 189 -19.35 7.42 14.10
C GLY A 189 -20.08 6.33 13.33
N LEU A 190 -20.09 5.12 13.87
CA LEU A 190 -20.82 3.98 13.27
C LEU A 190 -22.33 4.25 13.13
N GLU A 191 -22.90 5.09 14.00
CA GLU A 191 -24.30 5.51 13.97
C GLU A 191 -24.53 6.85 13.24
N ASP A 192 -23.51 7.71 13.21
CA ASP A 192 -23.55 9.04 12.58
C ASP A 192 -22.19 9.35 11.94
N PRO A 193 -22.02 9.05 10.63
CA PRO A 193 -20.73 9.20 9.96
C PRO A 193 -20.33 10.68 9.74
N SER A 194 -21.20 11.64 10.06
CA SER A 194 -20.88 13.07 10.00
C SER A 194 -20.03 13.55 11.17
N LYS A 195 -19.86 12.71 12.20
CA LYS A 195 -19.09 13.02 13.41
C LYS A 195 -17.94 12.04 13.57
N ASN A 196 -16.80 12.52 14.05
CA ASN A 196 -15.76 11.65 14.57
C ASN A 196 -16.02 11.32 16.04
N VAL A 197 -15.80 10.07 16.41
CA VAL A 197 -16.00 9.52 17.75
C VAL A 197 -14.72 8.79 18.16
N GLY A 198 -14.37 8.89 19.45
CA GLY A 198 -13.29 8.11 20.05
C GLY A 198 -13.79 6.76 20.54
N TYR A 199 -13.05 5.70 20.22
CA TYR A 199 -13.26 4.33 20.65
C TYR A 199 -12.05 3.90 21.48
N LEU A 200 -12.31 3.34 22.67
CA LEU A 200 -11.30 2.82 23.59
C LEU A 200 -11.37 1.29 23.67
#